data_AF-A0A1S8LJF3-F1
#
_entry.id   AF-A0A1S8LJF3-F1
#
_cell.length_a   1.000
_cell.length_b   1.000
_cell.length_c   1.000
_cell.angle_alpha   90.00
_cell.angle_beta   90.00
_cell.angle_gamma   90.00
#
_symmetry.space_group_name_H-M   'P 1'
#
loop_
_entity.id
_entity.type
_entity.pdbx_description
1 polymer ?
#
loop_
_entity_poly.entity_id
_entity_poly.type
_entity_poly.pdbx_seq_one_letter_code
_entity_poly.pdbx_strand_id
1 'polypeptide(L)'
;MEFKNVFIVNCNEENIPHKNSIEENIEEERRLFYVGITRAIENLWISIVSELKGCVRKPSRFIKECKLNLNAFEGKYKKGDKVQHVSFGIGEILNIDDGVTEIKFQDSVRRFDTSVLLNAKLMWKC
;
A
#
# COMPACT_ATOMS: atom_id res chain seq x y z
N MET A 1 8.76 -10.37 -20.69
CA MET A 1 9.62 -9.51 -19.86
C MET A 1 9.15 -9.63 -18.43
N GLU A 2 10.06 -9.71 -17.46
CA GLU A 2 9.80 -9.74 -16.02
C GLU A 2 10.74 -8.74 -15.33
N PHE A 3 10.34 -8.20 -14.18
CA PHE A 3 11.07 -7.14 -13.49
C PHE A 3 11.14 -7.41 -11.99
N LYS A 4 12.27 -7.05 -11.36
CA LYS A 4 12.43 -7.14 -9.90
C LYS A 4 11.32 -6.39 -9.16
N ASN A 5 11.00 -5.19 -9.65
CA ASN A 5 10.00 -4.30 -9.07
C ASN A 5 8.98 -3.91 -10.15
N VAL A 6 7.70 -4.10 -9.86
CA VAL A 6 6.59 -3.66 -10.72
C VAL A 6 5.72 -2.68 -9.95
N PHE A 7 5.37 -1.59 -10.62
CA PHE A 7 4.48 -0.56 -10.08
C PHE A 7 3.24 -0.48 -10.95
N ILE A 8 2.09 -0.88 -10.41
CA ILE A 8 0.77 -0.68 -11.01
C ILE A 8 0.20 0.60 -10.41
N VAL A 9 0.25 1.68 -11.19
CA VAL A 9 -0.23 3.00 -10.78
C VAL A 9 -1.66 3.24 -11.24
N ASN A 10 -2.39 4.12 -10.55
CA ASN A 10 -3.79 4.45 -10.84
C ASN A 10 -4.69 3.20 -10.91
N CYS A 11 -4.53 2.28 -9.97
CA CYS A 11 -5.36 1.07 -9.86
C CYS A 11 -6.74 1.42 -9.27
N ASN A 12 -7.47 2.23 -10.04
CA ASN A 12 -8.76 2.81 -9.71
C ASN A 12 -9.82 2.33 -10.70
N GLU A 13 -11.07 2.32 -10.25
CA GLU A 13 -12.20 2.04 -11.13
C GLU A 13 -12.23 3.01 -12.32
N GLU A 14 -12.61 2.51 -13.51
CA GLU A 14 -12.57 3.21 -14.81
C GLU A 14 -11.17 3.47 -15.39
N ASN A 15 -10.11 3.33 -14.59
CA ASN A 15 -8.73 3.34 -15.08
C ASN A 15 -8.22 1.91 -15.30
N ILE A 16 -8.42 1.04 -14.31
CA ILE A 16 -8.13 -0.40 -14.34
C ILE A 16 -9.32 -1.09 -13.67
N PRO A 17 -10.23 -1.74 -14.39
CA PRO A 17 -10.32 -1.82 -15.86
C PRO A 17 -10.57 -0.45 -16.51
N HIS A 18 -10.08 -0.27 -17.74
CA HIS A 18 -10.39 0.94 -18.50
C HIS A 18 -11.90 1.04 -18.79
N LYS A 19 -12.48 2.24 -18.64
CA LYS A 19 -13.93 2.49 -18.74
C LYS A 19 -14.60 1.84 -19.97
N ASN A 20 -13.97 1.95 -21.13
CA ASN A 20 -14.52 1.44 -22.39
C ASN A 20 -14.50 -0.10 -22.49
N SER A 21 -13.67 -0.75 -21.68
CA SER A 21 -13.52 -2.21 -21.67
C SER A 21 -14.45 -2.89 -20.66
N ILE A 22 -15.15 -2.13 -19.79
CA ILE A 22 -15.92 -2.68 -18.66
C ILE A 22 -17.10 -3.55 -19.13
N GLU A 23 -17.78 -3.18 -20.21
CA GLU A 23 -18.98 -3.88 -20.67
C GLU A 23 -18.65 -5.08 -21.56
N GLU A 24 -17.72 -4.91 -22.50
CA GLU A 24 -17.48 -5.92 -23.55
C GLU A 24 -16.19 -6.73 -23.33
N ASN A 25 -15.17 -6.15 -22.70
CA ASN A 25 -13.80 -6.70 -22.69
C ASN A 25 -13.20 -6.82 -21.29
N ILE A 26 -14.04 -6.94 -20.26
CA ILE A 26 -13.61 -6.98 -18.86
C ILE A 26 -12.68 -8.16 -18.56
N GLU A 27 -12.91 -9.30 -19.23
CA GLU A 27 -12.09 -10.50 -19.11
C GLU A 27 -10.66 -10.25 -19.61
N GLU A 28 -10.51 -9.49 -20.70
CA GLU A 28 -9.19 -9.13 -21.23
C GLU A 28 -8.48 -8.13 -20.31
N GLU A 29 -9.18 -7.13 -19.77
CA GLU A 29 -8.61 -6.23 -18.75
C GLU A 29 -8.15 -7.01 -17.50
N ARG A 30 -8.92 -8.02 -17.07
CA ARG A 30 -8.53 -8.87 -15.94
C ARG A 30 -7.29 -9.69 -16.27
N ARG A 31 -7.20 -10.21 -17.50
CA ARG A 31 -6.00 -10.89 -17.99
C ARG A 31 -4.80 -9.94 -18.02
N LEU A 32 -4.96 -8.71 -18.48
CA LEU A 32 -3.90 -7.69 -18.47
C LEU A 32 -3.43 -7.38 -17.05
N PHE A 33 -4.36 -7.21 -16.11
CA PHE A 33 -4.04 -7.00 -14.70
C PHE A 33 -3.27 -8.20 -14.10
N TYR A 34 -3.75 -9.43 -14.31
CA TYR A 34 -3.07 -10.66 -13.89
C TYR A 34 -1.65 -10.76 -14.50
N VAL A 35 -1.52 -10.47 -15.79
CA VAL A 35 -0.23 -10.43 -16.47
C VAL A 35 0.69 -9.41 -15.81
N GLY A 36 0.20 -8.21 -15.51
CA GLY A 36 0.97 -7.17 -14.81
C GLY A 36 1.47 -7.62 -13.43
N ILE A 37 0.59 -8.23 -12.62
CA ILE A 37 0.95 -8.80 -11.31
C ILE A 37 2.06 -9.85 -11.46
N THR A 38 1.90 -10.79 -12.39
CA THR A 38 2.87 -11.88 -12.61
C THR A 38 4.16 -11.44 -13.29
N ARG A 39 4.34 -10.16 -13.62
CA ARG A 39 5.64 -9.63 -14.05
C ARG A 39 6.58 -9.29 -12.90
N ALA A 40 6.08 -9.22 -11.66
CA ALA A 40 6.88 -8.89 -10.48
C ALA A 40 7.64 -10.11 -9.97
N ILE A 41 8.96 -9.99 -9.82
CA ILE A 41 9.82 -11.06 -9.25
C ILE A 41 9.94 -10.91 -7.73
N GLU A 42 10.26 -9.70 -7.25
CA GLU A 42 10.50 -9.45 -5.83
C GLU A 42 9.38 -8.59 -5.20
N ASN A 43 9.10 -7.43 -5.80
CA ASN A 43 8.17 -6.46 -5.21
C ASN A 43 7.10 -6.02 -6.22
N LEU A 44 5.84 -6.10 -5.79
CA LEU A 44 4.69 -5.55 -6.48
C LEU A 44 4.14 -4.38 -5.67
N TRP A 45 4.09 -3.21 -6.30
CA TRP A 45 3.55 -1.99 -5.73
C TRP A 45 2.26 -1.63 -6.47
N ILE A 46 1.17 -1.48 -5.75
CA ILE A 46 -0.11 -1.05 -6.33
C ILE A 46 -0.52 0.26 -5.67
N SER A 47 -0.70 1.29 -6.49
CA SER A 47 -1.12 2.61 -6.04
C SER A 47 -2.56 2.87 -6.44
N ILE A 48 -3.34 3.36 -5.48
CA ILE A 48 -4.74 3.72 -5.64
C ILE A 48 -4.87 5.17 -5.20
N VAL A 49 -5.48 5.99 -6.07
CA VAL A 49 -5.69 7.41 -5.78
C VAL A 49 -7.07 7.59 -5.16
N SER A 50 -7.17 8.30 -4.04
CA SER A 50 -8.46 8.59 -3.38
C SER A 50 -9.23 9.70 -4.09
N GLU A 51 -8.52 10.70 -4.63
CA GLU A 51 -9.09 11.84 -5.34
C GLU A 51 -8.23 12.23 -6.54
N LEU A 52 -8.86 12.36 -7.71
CA LEU A 52 -8.21 12.79 -8.94
C LEU A 52 -8.99 13.96 -9.53
N LYS A 53 -8.34 15.14 -9.57
CA LYS A 53 -8.93 16.39 -10.10
C LYS A 53 -10.25 16.79 -9.42
N GLY A 54 -10.34 16.72 -8.09
CA GLY A 54 -11.56 17.06 -7.36
C GLY A 54 -12.61 15.95 -7.32
N CYS A 55 -12.39 14.84 -8.04
CA CYS A 55 -13.31 13.72 -8.09
C CYS A 55 -12.79 12.56 -7.25
N VAL A 56 -13.59 12.13 -6.27
CA VAL A 56 -13.32 10.92 -5.50
C VAL A 56 -13.26 9.71 -6.44
N ARG A 57 -12.20 8.92 -6.32
CA ARG A 57 -11.98 7.71 -7.11
C ARG A 57 -12.13 6.49 -6.24
N LYS A 58 -12.80 5.47 -6.78
CA LYS A 58 -12.91 4.16 -6.13
C LYS A 58 -11.69 3.30 -6.47
N PRO A 59 -11.23 2.43 -5.57
CA PRO A 59 -10.31 1.34 -5.89
C PRO A 59 -10.79 0.51 -7.08
N SER A 60 -9.86 -0.02 -7.86
CA SER A 60 -10.18 -1.01 -8.90
C SER A 60 -10.91 -2.21 -8.30
N ARG A 61 -11.99 -2.67 -8.95
CA ARG A 61 -12.67 -3.93 -8.59
C ARG A 61 -11.72 -5.14 -8.51
N PHE A 62 -10.65 -5.17 -9.31
CA PHE A 62 -9.70 -6.30 -9.33
C PHE A 62 -8.94 -6.47 -8.01
N ILE A 63 -8.74 -5.39 -7.24
CA ILE A 63 -8.13 -5.47 -5.90
C ILE A 63 -8.96 -6.35 -4.98
N LYS A 64 -10.28 -6.14 -4.98
CA LYS A 64 -11.22 -6.90 -4.17
C LYS A 64 -11.34 -8.34 -4.65
N GLU A 65 -11.35 -8.56 -5.97
CA GLU A 65 -11.38 -9.89 -6.58
C GLU A 65 -10.14 -10.72 -6.18
N CYS A 66 -8.96 -10.10 -6.18
CA CYS A 66 -7.72 -10.74 -5.73
C CYS A 66 -7.61 -10.90 -4.20
N LYS A 67 -8.60 -10.43 -3.43
CA LYS A 67 -8.57 -10.38 -1.95
C LYS A 67 -7.29 -9.72 -1.42
N LEU A 68 -6.74 -8.76 -2.17
CA LEU A 68 -5.60 -7.99 -1.73
C LEU A 68 -6.06 -7.09 -0.59
N ASN A 69 -5.58 -7.40 0.61
CA ASN A 69 -5.91 -6.61 1.78
C ASN A 69 -5.10 -5.30 1.72
N LEU A 70 -5.77 -4.21 1.33
CA LEU A 70 -5.18 -2.87 1.33
C LEU A 70 -4.73 -2.42 2.73
N ASN A 71 -5.31 -3.04 3.76
CA ASN A 71 -4.99 -2.83 5.16
C ASN A 71 -4.08 -3.94 5.71
N ALA A 72 -3.41 -4.77 4.88
CA ALA A 72 -2.53 -5.85 5.36
C ALA A 72 -1.38 -5.37 6.26
N PHE A 73 -1.13 -4.06 6.26
CA PHE A 73 -0.17 -3.38 7.12
C PHE A 73 -0.70 -3.14 8.55
N GLU A 74 -2.02 -3.17 8.76
CA GLU A 74 -2.64 -3.15 10.09
C GLU A 74 -2.37 -4.49 10.78
N GLY A 75 -1.47 -4.47 11.77
CA GLY A 75 -1.24 -5.61 12.67
C GLY A 75 0.18 -6.16 12.72
N LYS A 76 1.11 -5.69 11.88
CA LYS A 76 2.54 -6.06 12.00
C LYS A 76 3.18 -5.52 13.28
N TYR A 77 2.68 -4.37 13.73
CA TYR A 77 3.13 -3.70 14.94
C TYR A 77 1.94 -3.45 15.86
N LYS A 78 2.22 -3.44 17.16
CA LYS A 78 1.22 -3.17 18.20
C LYS A 78 1.72 -2.07 19.13
N LYS A 79 0.79 -1.39 19.80
CA LYS A 79 1.11 -0.49 20.89
C LYS A 79 2.00 -1.19 21.94
N GLY A 80 3.07 -0.53 22.35
CA GLY A 80 4.10 -1.05 23.26
C GLY A 80 5.26 -1.77 22.58
N ASP A 81 5.20 -1.99 21.25
CA ASP A 81 6.32 -2.60 20.54
C ASP A 81 7.55 -1.67 20.53
N LYS A 82 8.71 -2.22 20.88
CA LYS A 82 10.01 -1.56 20.68
C LYS A 82 10.46 -1.74 19.24
N VAL A 83 10.84 -0.64 18.62
CA VAL A 83 11.17 -0.56 17.20
C VAL A 83 12.43 0.26 16.99
N GLN A 84 13.21 -0.13 16.00
CA GLN A 84 14.37 0.63 15.54
C GLN A 84 13.98 1.39 14.29
N HIS A 85 14.05 2.72 14.31
CA HIS A 85 13.87 3.57 13.14
C HIS A 85 15.21 3.96 12.52
N VAL A 86 15.31 3.94 11.19
CA VAL A 86 16.56 4.23 10.45
C VAL A 86 17.17 5.58 10.85
N SER A 87 16.36 6.63 10.96
CA SER A 87 16.83 7.99 11.27
C SER A 87 16.81 8.38 12.76
N PHE A 88 15.98 7.73 13.59
CA PHE A 88 15.69 8.20 14.95
C PHE A 88 16.10 7.21 16.03
N GLY A 89 16.64 6.05 15.64
CA GLY A 89 17.09 5.04 16.59
C GLY A 89 15.93 4.28 17.24
N ILE A 90 16.17 3.84 18.47
CA ILE A 90 15.22 3.01 19.23
C ILE A 90 14.03 3.89 19.69
N GLY A 91 12.82 3.41 19.43
CA GLY A 91 11.59 4.00 19.91
C GLY A 91 10.57 2.95 20.38
N GLU A 92 9.51 3.42 21.00
CA GLU A 92 8.38 2.63 21.46
C GLU A 92 7.09 3.14 20.82
N ILE A 93 6.28 2.23 20.26
CA ILE A 93 5.00 2.60 19.65
C ILE A 93 4.00 2.94 20.75
N LEU A 94 3.53 4.20 20.77
CA LEU A 94 2.54 4.67 21.74
C LEU A 94 1.11 4.42 21.27
N ASN A 95 0.85 4.57 19.98
CA ASN A 95 -0.47 4.36 19.40
C ASN A 95 -0.36 4.04 17.90
N ILE A 96 -1.32 3.27 17.38
CA ILE A 96 -1.53 3.07 15.95
C ILE A 96 -3.00 3.30 15.71
N ASP A 97 -3.34 4.37 15.01
CA ASP A 97 -4.72 4.76 14.74
C ASP A 97 -4.84 5.36 13.35
N ASP A 98 -5.87 4.96 12.62
CA ASP A 98 -6.25 5.46 11.28
C ASP A 98 -5.06 5.62 10.31
N GLY A 99 -4.21 4.60 10.23
CA GLY A 99 -3.03 4.62 9.36
C GLY A 99 -1.87 5.48 9.86
N VAL A 100 -1.94 6.09 11.04
CA VAL A 100 -0.86 6.86 11.67
C VAL A 100 -0.28 6.09 12.86
N THR A 101 1.06 5.97 12.89
CA THR A 101 1.81 5.36 14.00
C THR A 101 2.52 6.46 14.80
N GLU A 102 2.25 6.51 16.11
CA GLU A 102 2.98 7.37 17.04
C GLU A 102 4.12 6.61 17.70
N ILE A 103 5.33 7.15 17.63
CA ILE A 103 6.54 6.52 18.20
C ILE A 103 7.20 7.50 19.15
N LYS A 104 7.48 7.05 20.37
CA LYS A 104 8.29 7.76 21.37
C LYS A 104 9.75 7.37 21.21
N PHE A 105 10.59 8.34 20.88
CA PHE A 105 12.05 8.23 20.91
C PHE A 105 12.59 8.90 22.19
N GLN A 106 13.91 8.86 22.40
CA GLN A 106 14.56 9.41 23.60
C GLN A 106 14.14 10.85 23.91
N ASP A 107 14.17 11.74 22.91
CA ASP A 107 13.96 13.19 23.11
C ASP A 107 12.66 13.72 22.49
N SER A 108 11.88 12.89 21.78
CA SER A 108 10.69 13.37 21.07
C SER A 108 9.67 12.26 20.81
N VAL A 109 8.39 12.65 20.72
CA VAL A 109 7.32 11.83 20.15
C VAL A 109 7.09 12.27 18.71
N ARG A 110 7.04 11.32 17.78
CA ARG A 110 6.81 11.61 16.36
C ARG A 110 5.66 10.78 15.82
N ARG A 111 4.90 11.39 14.92
CA ARG A 111 3.81 10.75 14.18
C ARG A 111 4.29 10.46 12.77
N PHE A 112 4.01 9.25 12.30
CA PHE A 112 4.34 8.84 10.94
C PHE A 112 3.14 8.19 10.29
N ASP A 113 3.06 8.31 8.97
CA ASP A 113 2.20 7.45 8.19
C ASP A 113 2.72 6.00 8.28
N THR A 114 1.84 5.10 8.73
CA THR A 114 2.12 3.67 8.95
C THR A 114 2.48 2.99 7.65
N SER A 115 1.81 3.35 6.56
CA SER A 115 2.12 2.78 5.24
C SER A 115 3.51 3.19 4.80
N VAL A 116 3.91 4.45 5.00
CA VAL A 116 5.25 4.94 4.66
C VAL A 116 6.34 4.23 5.48
N LEU A 117 6.16 4.10 6.79
CA LEU A 117 7.10 3.40 7.67
C LEU A 117 7.39 1.98 7.18
N LEU A 118 6.35 1.28 6.75
CA LEU A 118 6.41 -0.12 6.33
C LEU A 118 6.94 -0.26 4.90
N ASN A 119 6.41 0.55 3.98
CA ASN A 119 6.76 0.53 2.56
C ASN A 119 8.22 0.92 2.34
N ALA A 120 8.68 2.01 2.97
CA ALA A 120 10.05 2.46 2.87
C ALA A 120 11.01 1.71 3.81
N LYS A 121 10.52 0.68 4.53
CA LYS A 121 11.29 -0.13 5.50
C LYS A 121 12.08 0.75 6.50
N LEU A 122 11.44 1.84 6.95
CA LEU A 122 12.07 2.82 7.83
C LEU A 122 12.14 2.33 9.29
N MET A 123 11.48 1.21 9.60
CA MET A 123 11.51 0.63 10.93
C MET A 123 11.44 -0.91 10.93
N TRP A 124 12.04 -1.52 11.95
CA TRP A 124 11.91 -2.95 12.26
C TRP A 124 11.73 -3.17 13.76
N LYS A 125 11.16 -4.31 14.14
CA LYS A 125 11.00 -4.69 15.56
C LYS A 125 12.37 -5.08 16.13
N CYS A 126 12.67 -4.62 17.34
CA CYS A 126 13.87 -5.05 18.07
C CYS A 126 13.75 -6.50 18.55
#